data_AF-A0A498D7D6-F1
#
_entry.id   AF-A0A498D7D6-F1
#
_cell.length_a   1.000
_cell.length_b   1.000
_cell.length_c   1.000
_cell.angle_alpha   90.00
_cell.angle_beta   90.00
_cell.angle_gamma   90.00
#
_symmetry.space_group_name_H-M   'P 1'
#
loop_
_entity.id
_entity.type
_entity.pdbx_description
1 polymer ?
#
loop_
_entity_poly.entity_id
_entity_poly.type
_entity_poly.pdbx_seq_one_letter_code
_entity_poly.pdbx_strand_id
1 'polypeptide(L)'
;MKLDKIKTLGLIQIFLKTNNSKSTLFELQRDNLVYFIIKDIIGENNDRVVIIKDNWASPRNRAEWIRKYLLIQKDSRINRKSIKKWFQANESLEIEEKLNLGIIDLSKETEKTFKLLLYESDKNKKLKYIVEDYLSERVTISPKVKSNLIRMYHNAIDQHLFNKKKTKRIGVISPFTYGKSALINSLLQLNLLQEDILVKTAKITTITHNEDYWLKKENPTMFTIERYKNELNFKERLSNLSTLNEKGSHLIDTTINNLKLKQITFVDTPGLFGKFFEHDEITESMIKNLDYIIYLLNPTQLGFEPYTRKIVEWQQKYQKPCIFVMNKMDLVKSKEDRDKLHKEFNNTLSRKVHHGGIFYVSAYLALKARLYKKGEIDLLALKKDPLIYVTDGEWVISGRSFKEEHVDILEESSGILQLEKFLKSV
;
A
#
# COMPACT_ATOMS: atom_id res chain seq x y z
N MET A 1 1.49 31.01 -34.46
CA MET A 1 1.34 29.76 -33.66
C MET A 1 -0.06 29.55 -33.05
N LYS A 2 -0.68 30.51 -32.34
CA LYS A 2 -2.03 30.28 -31.74
C LYS A 2 -3.16 30.06 -32.78
N LEU A 3 -3.19 30.82 -33.88
CA LEU A 3 -4.22 30.68 -34.93
C LEU A 3 -4.19 29.33 -35.63
N ASP A 4 -2.99 28.80 -35.95
CA ASP A 4 -2.83 27.55 -36.69
C ASP A 4 -3.24 26.32 -35.86
N LYS A 5 -3.02 26.38 -34.54
CA LYS A 5 -3.44 25.33 -33.60
C LYS A 5 -4.95 25.24 -33.43
N ILE A 6 -5.63 26.39 -33.29
CA ILE A 6 -7.10 26.44 -33.25
C ILE A 6 -7.66 25.93 -34.58
N LYS A 7 -7.05 26.33 -35.70
CA LYS A 7 -7.42 25.83 -37.01
C LYS A 7 -7.29 24.31 -37.11
N THR A 8 -6.16 23.77 -36.67
CA THR A 8 -5.91 22.33 -36.65
C THR A 8 -6.94 21.59 -35.80
N LEU A 9 -7.29 22.10 -34.63
CA LEU A 9 -8.29 21.48 -33.75
C LEU A 9 -9.70 21.49 -34.35
N GLY A 10 -10.10 22.57 -35.03
CA GLY A 10 -11.39 22.63 -35.72
C GLY A 10 -11.46 21.62 -36.87
N LEU A 11 -10.37 21.48 -37.64
CA LEU A 11 -10.27 20.45 -38.67
C LEU A 11 -10.31 19.03 -38.09
N ILE A 12 -9.70 18.79 -36.92
CA ILE A 12 -9.79 17.48 -36.22
C ILE A 12 -11.25 17.16 -35.85
N GLN A 13 -12.02 18.14 -35.39
CA GLN A 13 -13.43 17.95 -35.05
C GLN A 13 -14.26 17.56 -36.28
N ILE A 14 -14.07 18.26 -37.39
CA ILE A 14 -14.75 17.95 -38.66
C ILE A 14 -14.32 16.57 -39.16
N PHE A 15 -13.02 16.24 -39.06
CA PHE A 15 -12.51 14.92 -39.38
C PHE A 15 -13.22 13.82 -38.58
N LEU A 16 -13.34 13.97 -37.27
CA LEU A 16 -13.99 12.95 -36.42
C LEU A 16 -15.48 12.75 -36.77
N LYS A 17 -16.19 13.83 -37.11
CA LYS A 17 -17.59 13.78 -37.58
C LYS A 17 -17.76 13.11 -38.94
N THR A 18 -16.82 13.32 -39.86
CA THR A 18 -16.94 12.87 -41.26
C THR A 18 -16.24 11.54 -41.53
N ASN A 19 -15.33 11.12 -40.64
CA ASN A 19 -14.52 9.92 -40.83
C ASN A 19 -15.23 8.66 -40.33
N ASN A 20 -15.67 7.84 -41.28
CA ASN A 20 -16.30 6.54 -41.06
C ASN A 20 -15.30 5.39 -40.73
N SER A 21 -14.02 5.71 -40.50
CA SER A 21 -13.03 4.70 -40.12
C SER A 21 -13.38 4.02 -38.79
N LYS A 22 -13.20 2.69 -38.74
CA LYS A 22 -13.26 1.88 -37.52
C LYS A 22 -12.06 2.10 -36.58
N SER A 23 -11.05 2.88 -37.00
CA SER A 23 -9.89 3.19 -36.16
C SER A 23 -10.30 4.10 -35.01
N THR A 24 -9.87 3.74 -33.79
CA THR A 24 -10.11 4.53 -32.57
C THR A 24 -8.96 5.46 -32.22
N LEU A 25 -7.84 5.40 -32.95
CA LEU A 25 -6.64 6.19 -32.68
C LEU A 25 -5.99 6.70 -33.98
N PHE A 26 -5.83 8.00 -34.09
CA PHE A 26 -5.15 8.68 -35.19
C PHE A 26 -3.98 9.51 -34.67
N GLU A 27 -2.98 9.73 -35.53
CA GLU A 27 -1.84 10.57 -35.23
C GLU A 27 -1.62 11.53 -36.41
N LEU A 28 -1.66 12.82 -36.11
CA LEU A 28 -1.37 13.90 -37.04
C LEU A 28 -0.15 14.67 -36.54
N GLN A 29 0.87 14.82 -37.37
CA GLN A 29 2.02 15.67 -37.08
C GLN A 29 1.90 16.97 -37.89
N ARG A 30 2.01 18.11 -37.22
CA ARG A 30 1.93 19.45 -37.82
C ARG A 30 2.64 20.46 -36.91
N ASP A 31 3.40 21.40 -37.47
CA ASP A 31 4.00 22.55 -36.77
C ASP A 31 4.82 22.19 -35.52
N ASN A 32 5.70 21.19 -35.64
CA ASN A 32 6.50 20.63 -34.52
C ASN A 32 5.68 20.06 -33.36
N LEU A 33 4.39 19.79 -33.60
CA LEU A 33 3.48 19.13 -32.68
C LEU A 33 2.99 17.81 -33.24
N VAL A 34 2.63 16.91 -32.32
CA VAL A 34 1.93 15.67 -32.62
C VAL A 34 0.59 15.69 -31.91
N TYR A 35 -0.47 15.48 -32.67
CA TYR A 35 -1.85 15.41 -32.24
C TYR A 35 -2.28 13.94 -32.27
N PHE A 36 -2.42 13.34 -31.09
CA PHE A 36 -3.04 12.02 -30.95
C PHE A 36 -4.53 12.20 -30.74
N ILE A 37 -5.31 11.65 -31.66
CA ILE A 37 -6.76 11.82 -31.72
C ILE A 37 -7.38 10.49 -31.39
N ILE A 38 -8.20 10.48 -30.35
CA ILE A 38 -8.75 9.27 -29.76
C ILE A 38 -10.26 9.33 -29.88
N LYS A 39 -10.79 8.42 -30.70
CA LYS A 39 -12.22 8.28 -30.99
C LYS A 39 -12.81 7.23 -30.06
N ASP A 40 -13.83 7.62 -29.30
CA ASP A 40 -14.60 6.80 -28.35
C ASP A 40 -13.73 5.95 -27.37
N ILE A 41 -13.19 6.61 -26.34
CA ILE A 41 -12.54 5.91 -25.22
C ILE A 41 -13.62 5.27 -24.36
N ILE A 42 -13.74 3.95 -24.42
CA ILE A 42 -14.47 3.13 -23.42
C ILE A 42 -15.98 3.48 -23.38
N GLY A 43 -16.63 3.58 -24.54
CA GLY A 43 -18.10 3.61 -24.64
C GLY A 43 -18.75 4.87 -24.06
N GLU A 44 -18.06 6.02 -24.13
CA GLU A 44 -18.53 7.30 -23.60
C GLU A 44 -18.77 8.37 -24.67
N ASN A 45 -18.62 8.06 -25.97
CA ASN A 45 -18.88 9.01 -27.08
C ASN A 45 -18.19 10.38 -26.89
N ASN A 46 -16.96 10.39 -26.36
CA ASN A 46 -16.20 11.63 -26.12
C ASN A 46 -14.82 11.57 -26.78
N ASP A 47 -14.71 12.21 -27.94
CA ASP A 47 -13.47 12.32 -28.68
C ASP A 47 -12.46 13.24 -27.98
N ARG A 48 -11.19 12.83 -27.98
CA ARG A 48 -10.11 13.59 -27.33
C ARG A 48 -8.92 13.81 -28.23
N VAL A 49 -8.21 14.91 -27.98
CA VAL A 49 -6.96 15.25 -28.64
C VAL A 49 -5.87 15.47 -27.60
N VAL A 50 -4.79 14.71 -27.68
CA VAL A 50 -3.57 14.91 -26.88
C VAL A 50 -2.50 15.53 -27.76
N ILE A 51 -1.94 16.66 -27.32
CA ILE A 51 -0.98 17.45 -28.10
C ILE A 51 0.37 17.42 -27.38
N ILE A 52 1.40 16.94 -28.06
CA ILE A 52 2.78 16.90 -27.55
C ILE A 52 3.74 17.58 -28.52
N LYS A 53 4.97 17.87 -28.07
CA LYS A 53 6.06 18.27 -28.97
C LYS A 53 6.54 17.07 -29.77
N ASP A 54 6.88 17.30 -31.03
CA ASP A 54 7.32 16.26 -31.98
C ASP A 54 8.59 15.52 -31.55
N ASN A 55 9.42 16.18 -30.75
CA ASN A 55 10.71 15.66 -30.28
C ASN A 55 10.62 14.76 -29.03
N TRP A 56 9.44 14.60 -28.41
CA TRP A 56 9.27 13.77 -27.21
C TRP A 56 9.42 12.26 -27.47
N ALA A 57 9.30 11.82 -28.73
CA ALA A 57 9.46 10.43 -29.09
C ALA A 57 9.85 10.29 -30.57
N SER A 58 10.74 9.34 -30.84
CA SER A 58 11.10 9.00 -32.22
C SER A 58 9.85 8.57 -33.00
N PRO A 59 9.69 8.97 -34.27
CA PRO A 59 8.51 8.61 -35.07
C PRO A 59 8.20 7.11 -35.10
N ARG A 60 9.24 6.28 -35.06
CA ARG A 60 9.12 4.80 -35.01
C ARG A 60 8.50 4.29 -33.71
N ASN A 61 8.75 4.98 -32.59
CA ASN A 61 8.33 4.52 -31.27
C ASN A 61 7.12 5.29 -30.72
N ARG A 62 6.61 6.32 -31.41
CA ARG A 62 5.45 7.12 -30.98
C ARG A 62 4.22 6.29 -30.64
N ALA A 63 4.01 5.18 -31.36
CA ALA A 63 2.88 4.29 -31.10
C ALA A 63 3.01 3.53 -29.78
N GLU A 64 4.21 3.05 -29.47
CA GLU A 64 4.51 2.39 -28.20
C GLU A 64 4.54 3.40 -27.05
N TRP A 65 5.14 4.56 -27.30
CA TRP A 65 5.19 5.70 -26.38
C TRP A 65 3.77 6.09 -25.95
N ILE A 66 2.87 6.40 -26.89
CA ILE A 66 1.53 6.87 -26.53
C ILE A 66 0.68 5.79 -25.84
N ARG A 67 0.83 4.51 -26.23
CA ARG A 67 0.14 3.40 -25.55
C ARG A 67 0.59 3.25 -24.11
N LYS A 68 1.89 3.40 -23.85
CA LYS A 68 2.46 3.35 -22.50
C LYS A 68 1.93 4.47 -21.61
N TYR A 69 1.74 5.67 -22.16
CA TYR A 69 1.36 6.86 -21.37
C TYR A 69 -0.15 7.11 -21.29
N LEU A 70 -0.94 6.69 -22.28
CA LEU A 70 -2.40 6.90 -22.32
C LEU A 70 -3.22 5.64 -22.04
N LEU A 71 -2.57 4.52 -21.71
CA LEU A 71 -3.18 3.20 -21.43
C LEU A 71 -4.20 2.75 -22.49
N ILE A 72 -3.89 3.00 -23.76
CA ILE A 72 -4.68 2.52 -24.89
C ILE A 72 -4.46 1.02 -25.03
N GLN A 73 -5.53 0.25 -25.33
CA GLN A 73 -5.44 -1.20 -25.53
C GLN A 73 -4.33 -1.54 -26.55
N LYS A 74 -3.58 -2.63 -26.31
CA LYS A 74 -2.43 -3.02 -27.14
C LYS A 74 -2.76 -3.16 -28.63
N ASP A 75 -4.00 -3.53 -28.95
CA ASP A 75 -4.44 -3.82 -30.32
C ASP A 75 -4.93 -2.59 -31.11
N SER A 76 -5.01 -1.40 -30.48
CA SER A 76 -5.41 -0.18 -31.19
C SER A 76 -4.31 0.26 -32.16
N ARG A 77 -4.51 0.03 -33.46
CA ARG A 77 -3.57 0.47 -34.52
C ARG A 77 -3.69 1.98 -34.74
N ILE A 78 -2.56 2.68 -34.76
CA ILE A 78 -2.51 4.10 -35.08
C ILE A 78 -2.71 4.31 -36.58
N ASN A 79 -3.77 5.04 -36.93
CA ASN A 79 -4.04 5.39 -38.31
C ASN A 79 -3.49 6.79 -38.64
N ARG A 80 -2.35 6.80 -39.33
CA ARG A 80 -1.71 8.04 -39.84
C ARG A 80 -2.17 8.38 -41.26
N LYS A 81 -2.50 7.37 -42.06
CA LYS A 81 -2.76 7.52 -43.50
C LYS A 81 -4.09 8.23 -43.76
N SER A 82 -5.16 7.79 -43.11
CA SER A 82 -6.50 8.34 -43.38
C SER A 82 -6.59 9.80 -42.96
N ILE A 83 -6.04 10.13 -41.79
CA ILE A 83 -6.07 11.48 -41.27
C ILE A 83 -5.22 12.42 -42.12
N LYS A 84 -4.00 12.01 -42.52
CA LYS A 84 -3.15 12.83 -43.38
C LYS A 84 -3.80 13.11 -44.73
N LYS A 85 -4.37 12.09 -45.37
CA LYS A 85 -5.09 12.25 -46.65
C LYS A 85 -6.29 13.18 -46.53
N TRP A 86 -7.06 13.05 -45.44
CA TRP A 86 -8.21 13.90 -45.20
C TRP A 86 -7.80 15.37 -44.98
N PHE A 87 -6.76 15.63 -44.18
CA PHE A 87 -6.27 16.98 -43.94
C PHE A 87 -5.77 17.67 -45.21
N GLN A 88 -5.07 16.94 -46.09
CA GLN A 88 -4.61 17.49 -47.38
C GLN A 88 -5.76 17.94 -48.29
N ALA A 89 -6.90 17.26 -48.26
CA ALA A 89 -8.05 17.58 -49.09
C ALA A 89 -8.94 18.69 -48.51
N ASN A 90 -8.77 19.04 -47.23
CA ASN A 90 -9.72 19.88 -46.48
C ASN A 90 -9.05 21.06 -45.76
N GLU A 91 -7.82 21.41 -46.13
CA GLU A 91 -7.03 22.44 -45.44
C GLU A 91 -7.58 23.88 -45.62
N SER A 92 -8.36 24.09 -46.68
CA SER A 92 -9.03 25.35 -46.99
C SER A 92 -10.38 25.52 -46.30
N LEU A 93 -10.88 24.52 -45.56
CA LEU A 93 -12.15 24.64 -44.86
C LEU A 93 -12.08 25.74 -43.78
N GLU A 94 -13.11 26.57 -43.75
CA GLU A 94 -13.35 27.50 -42.67
C GLU A 94 -13.91 26.76 -41.45
N ILE A 95 -13.61 27.30 -40.26
CA ILE A 95 -14.01 26.69 -38.98
C ILE A 95 -15.02 27.60 -38.34
N GLU A 96 -16.29 27.24 -38.49
CA GLU A 96 -17.42 28.01 -37.98
C GLU A 96 -17.90 27.53 -36.59
N GLU A 97 -17.42 26.38 -36.12
CA GLU A 97 -17.93 25.73 -34.91
C GLU A 97 -17.13 26.02 -33.63
N LYS A 98 -17.86 26.13 -32.51
CA LYS A 98 -17.28 26.04 -31.16
C LYS A 98 -16.66 24.65 -30.97
N LEU A 99 -15.40 24.60 -30.54
CA LEU A 99 -14.70 23.34 -30.27
C LEU A 99 -15.39 22.56 -29.16
N ASN A 100 -15.82 21.34 -29.46
CA ASN A 100 -16.42 20.38 -28.53
C ASN A 100 -15.57 19.10 -28.46
N LEU A 101 -14.26 19.29 -28.27
CA LEU A 101 -13.27 18.22 -28.12
C LEU A 101 -12.61 18.29 -26.75
N GLY A 102 -12.38 17.14 -26.11
CA GLY A 102 -11.53 17.09 -24.92
C GLY A 102 -10.07 17.29 -25.30
N ILE A 103 -9.48 18.45 -25.00
CA ILE A 103 -8.10 18.79 -25.41
C ILE A 103 -7.14 18.68 -24.22
N ILE A 104 -6.11 17.85 -24.35
CA ILE A 104 -4.99 17.79 -23.40
C ILE A 104 -3.76 18.35 -24.10
N ASP A 105 -3.40 19.59 -23.76
CA ASP A 105 -2.30 20.31 -24.40
C ASP A 105 -1.02 20.30 -23.56
N LEU A 106 -0.06 19.48 -23.97
CA LEU A 106 1.25 19.33 -23.33
C LEU A 106 2.37 19.99 -24.14
N SER A 107 2.03 20.72 -25.21
CA SER A 107 2.99 21.35 -26.11
C SER A 107 3.88 22.41 -25.46
N LYS A 108 3.50 22.91 -24.28
CA LYS A 108 4.31 23.88 -23.51
C LYS A 108 5.28 23.21 -22.53
N GLU A 109 5.16 21.91 -22.31
CA GLU A 109 5.95 21.21 -21.32
C GLU A 109 7.31 20.75 -21.86
N THR A 110 8.19 20.36 -20.96
CA THR A 110 9.40 19.59 -21.31
C THR A 110 9.11 18.10 -21.14
N GLU A 111 9.74 17.25 -21.96
CA GLU A 111 9.62 15.79 -21.83
C GLU A 111 10.05 15.34 -20.42
N LYS A 112 11.03 16.02 -19.83
CA LYS A 112 11.48 15.81 -18.45
C LYS A 112 10.40 16.18 -17.44
N THR A 113 9.74 17.34 -17.57
CA THR A 113 8.62 17.75 -16.70
C THR A 113 7.47 16.75 -16.78
N PHE A 114 7.15 16.28 -17.99
CA PHE A 114 6.12 15.28 -18.22
C PHE A 114 6.47 13.91 -17.59
N LYS A 115 7.71 13.45 -17.75
CA LYS A 115 8.22 12.22 -17.10
C LYS A 115 8.25 12.35 -15.58
N LEU A 116 8.63 13.51 -15.03
CA LEU A 116 8.61 13.79 -13.59
C LEU A 116 7.17 13.80 -13.03
N LEU A 117 6.21 14.39 -13.75
CA LEU A 117 4.80 14.42 -13.36
C LEU A 117 4.14 13.02 -13.36
N LEU A 118 4.63 12.10 -14.19
CA LEU A 118 3.99 10.80 -14.44
C LEU A 118 4.75 9.59 -13.88
N TYR A 119 6.06 9.72 -13.64
CA TYR A 119 6.93 8.58 -13.32
C TYR A 119 8.01 8.87 -12.27
N GLU A 120 8.50 10.10 -12.10
CA GLU A 120 9.64 10.39 -11.21
C GLU A 120 9.36 11.54 -10.25
N SER A 121 8.81 11.26 -9.07
CA SER A 121 8.82 12.22 -7.97
C SER A 121 9.97 11.92 -7.00
N ASP A 122 11.16 12.43 -7.32
CA ASP A 122 12.34 12.32 -6.45
C ASP A 122 12.47 13.51 -5.46
N LYS A 123 11.48 14.42 -5.40
CA LYS A 123 11.52 15.56 -4.47
C LYS A 123 10.15 15.91 -3.86
N ASN A 124 9.96 15.50 -2.61
CA ASN A 124 9.28 16.23 -1.53
C ASN A 124 7.99 17.04 -1.81
N LYS A 125 7.06 16.59 -2.67
CA LYS A 125 5.73 17.21 -2.73
C LYS A 125 4.60 16.19 -2.91
N LYS A 126 3.52 16.43 -2.15
CA LYS A 126 2.25 15.70 -2.14
C LYS A 126 1.74 15.51 -3.58
N LEU A 127 1.88 14.29 -4.12
CA LEU A 127 1.59 13.96 -5.52
C LEU A 127 0.16 14.30 -5.96
N LYS A 128 -0.79 14.23 -5.02
CA LYS A 128 -2.22 14.46 -5.28
C LYS A 128 -2.51 15.91 -5.72
N TYR A 129 -1.91 16.88 -5.04
CA TYR A 129 -2.15 18.31 -5.33
C TYR A 129 -1.52 18.74 -6.65
N ILE A 130 -0.38 18.17 -7.03
CA ILE A 130 0.27 18.51 -8.30
C ILE A 130 -0.59 18.05 -9.47
N VAL A 131 -1.13 16.82 -9.45
CA VAL A 131 -1.99 16.34 -10.55
C VAL A 131 -3.34 17.07 -10.54
N GLU A 132 -3.90 17.40 -9.38
CA GLU A 132 -5.17 18.13 -9.26
C GLU A 132 -5.08 19.61 -9.68
N ASP A 133 -4.06 20.37 -9.26
CA ASP A 133 -3.82 21.76 -9.71
C ASP A 133 -3.40 21.80 -11.18
N TYR A 134 -2.44 20.97 -11.59
CA TYR A 134 -1.92 20.96 -12.96
C TYR A 134 -3.00 20.63 -14.01
N LEU A 135 -3.91 19.70 -13.70
CA LEU A 135 -5.01 19.34 -14.59
C LEU A 135 -6.18 20.33 -14.53
N SER A 136 -6.41 21.00 -13.40
CA SER A 136 -7.52 21.96 -13.25
C SER A 136 -7.22 23.35 -13.81
N GLU A 137 -5.95 23.78 -13.81
CA GLU A 137 -5.56 25.09 -14.35
C GLU A 137 -5.53 25.13 -15.89
N ARG A 138 -5.50 23.98 -16.58
CA ARG A 138 -5.16 23.94 -18.02
C ARG A 138 -6.06 23.08 -18.91
N VAL A 139 -6.99 22.30 -18.36
CA VAL A 139 -7.90 21.45 -19.16
C VAL A 139 -9.29 21.37 -18.54
N THR A 140 -10.34 21.58 -19.33
CA THR A 140 -11.72 21.23 -18.96
C THR A 140 -11.89 19.71 -19.03
N ILE A 141 -11.50 19.00 -17.96
CA ILE A 141 -11.63 17.54 -17.88
C ILE A 141 -13.03 17.22 -17.36
N SER A 142 -13.80 16.40 -18.09
CA SER A 142 -15.10 15.95 -17.57
C SER A 142 -14.89 15.10 -16.30
N PRO A 143 -15.79 15.19 -15.30
CA PRO A 143 -15.60 14.53 -13.99
C PRO A 143 -15.30 13.03 -14.05
N LYS A 144 -15.85 12.32 -15.05
CA LYS A 144 -15.66 10.88 -15.25
C LYS A 144 -14.27 10.50 -15.76
N VAL A 145 -13.64 11.40 -16.51
CA VAL A 145 -12.27 11.24 -17.00
C VAL A 145 -11.27 11.50 -15.88
N LYS A 146 -11.55 12.52 -15.08
CA LYS A 146 -10.78 12.84 -13.88
C LYS A 146 -10.77 11.66 -12.91
N SER A 147 -11.93 11.03 -12.65
CA SER A 147 -12.01 9.87 -11.77
C SER A 147 -11.29 8.64 -12.33
N ASN A 148 -11.39 8.38 -13.63
CA ASN A 148 -10.66 7.29 -14.29
C ASN A 148 -9.13 7.46 -14.21
N LEU A 149 -8.62 8.66 -14.46
CA LEU A 149 -7.19 8.96 -14.35
C LEU A 149 -6.70 8.79 -12.91
N ILE A 150 -7.43 9.33 -11.92
CA ILE A 150 -7.09 9.16 -10.49
C ILE A 150 -6.99 7.67 -10.14
N ARG A 151 -7.97 6.85 -10.58
CA ARG A 151 -7.96 5.40 -10.35
C ARG A 151 -6.78 4.70 -11.04
N MET A 152 -6.40 5.12 -12.25
CA MET A 152 -5.25 4.58 -12.95
C MET A 152 -3.93 4.88 -12.23
N TYR A 153 -3.71 6.13 -11.81
CA TYR A 153 -2.51 6.50 -11.05
C TYR A 153 -2.44 5.79 -9.71
N HIS A 154 -3.57 5.72 -9.00
CA HIS A 154 -3.67 4.99 -7.75
C HIS A 154 -3.21 3.53 -7.93
N ASN A 155 -3.72 2.84 -8.96
CA ASN A 155 -3.31 1.46 -9.27
C ASN A 155 -1.83 1.33 -9.65
N ALA A 156 -1.27 2.28 -10.40
CA ALA A 156 0.14 2.26 -10.79
C ALA A 156 1.06 2.46 -9.57
N ILE A 157 0.73 3.42 -8.71
CA ILE A 157 1.43 3.71 -7.46
C ILE A 157 1.40 2.49 -6.53
N ASP A 158 0.23 1.89 -6.33
CA ASP A 158 0.07 0.71 -5.48
C ASP A 158 0.92 -0.48 -5.96
N GLN A 159 1.09 -0.61 -7.28
CA GLN A 159 1.94 -1.65 -7.86
C GLN A 159 3.43 -1.33 -7.77
N HIS A 160 3.83 -0.07 -7.99
CA HIS A 160 5.24 0.31 -8.07
C HIS A 160 5.87 0.61 -6.71
N LEU A 161 5.16 1.29 -5.81
CA LEU A 161 5.71 1.69 -4.51
C LEU A 161 5.38 0.67 -3.42
N PHE A 162 4.15 0.17 -3.39
CA PHE A 162 3.62 -0.63 -2.28
C PHE A 162 3.51 -2.13 -2.59
N ASN A 163 4.02 -2.59 -3.74
CA ASN A 163 4.14 -4.01 -4.11
C ASN A 163 2.87 -4.87 -3.88
N LYS A 164 1.67 -4.27 -3.96
CA LYS A 164 0.42 -4.91 -3.50
C LYS A 164 0.05 -6.21 -4.23
N LYS A 165 0.62 -6.47 -5.42
CA LYS A 165 0.36 -7.66 -6.25
C LYS A 165 1.47 -8.71 -6.24
N LYS A 166 2.62 -8.44 -5.60
CA LYS A 166 3.82 -9.29 -5.67
C LYS A 166 4.19 -9.96 -4.35
N THR A 167 3.50 -9.64 -3.27
CA THR A 167 3.83 -10.08 -1.92
C THR A 167 2.65 -10.82 -1.30
N LYS A 168 2.93 -11.82 -0.46
CA LYS A 168 1.92 -12.49 0.34
C LYS A 168 1.49 -11.58 1.48
N ARG A 169 0.19 -11.31 1.58
CA ARG A 169 -0.40 -10.44 2.59
C ARG A 169 -0.70 -11.25 3.85
N ILE A 170 0.09 -11.00 4.90
CA ILE A 170 -0.03 -11.67 6.19
C ILE A 170 -0.72 -10.71 7.17
N GLY A 171 -1.93 -11.05 7.61
CA GLY A 171 -2.66 -10.26 8.60
C GLY A 171 -2.48 -10.80 10.00
N VAL A 172 -2.30 -9.91 10.98
CA VAL A 172 -2.27 -10.26 12.40
C VAL A 172 -3.60 -9.86 13.03
N ILE A 173 -4.38 -10.83 13.48
CA ILE A 173 -5.74 -10.62 13.99
C ILE A 173 -5.76 -10.94 15.48
N SER A 174 -6.25 -10.00 16.30
CA SER A 174 -6.39 -10.19 17.74
C SER A 174 -7.40 -9.22 18.36
N PRO A 175 -7.92 -9.51 19.56
CA PRO A 175 -8.51 -8.49 20.42
C PRO A 175 -7.51 -7.36 20.72
N PHE A 176 -8.02 -6.22 21.18
CA PHE A 176 -7.18 -5.14 21.71
C PHE A 176 -6.28 -5.66 22.84
N THR A 177 -5.09 -5.06 22.97
CA THR A 177 -4.10 -5.33 24.05
C THR A 177 -3.36 -6.67 24.00
N TYR A 178 -3.59 -7.54 22.99
CA TYR A 178 -2.90 -8.83 22.89
C TYR A 178 -1.44 -8.71 22.39
N GLY A 179 -1.00 -7.50 22.03
CA GLY A 179 0.39 -7.22 21.63
C GLY A 179 0.66 -7.39 20.13
N LYS A 180 -0.35 -7.15 19.28
CA LYS A 180 -0.23 -7.18 17.82
C LYS A 180 0.86 -6.25 17.27
N SER A 181 0.84 -4.97 17.66
CA SER A 181 1.87 -4.00 17.27
C SER A 181 3.27 -4.45 17.72
N ALA A 182 3.39 -4.92 18.97
CA ALA A 182 4.65 -5.45 19.51
C ALA A 182 5.16 -6.65 18.70
N LEU A 183 4.27 -7.57 18.30
CA LEU A 183 4.65 -8.72 17.45
C LEU A 183 5.17 -8.26 16.10
N ILE A 184 4.45 -7.38 15.41
CA ILE A 184 4.87 -6.85 14.11
C ILE A 184 6.20 -6.10 14.25
N ASN A 185 6.32 -5.19 15.23
CA ASN A 185 7.55 -4.45 15.51
C ASN A 185 8.73 -5.39 15.78
N SER A 186 8.51 -6.46 16.57
CA SER A 186 9.53 -7.46 16.84
C SER A 186 9.98 -8.12 15.55
N LEU A 187 9.07 -8.65 14.70
CA LEU A 187 9.38 -9.30 13.41
C LEU A 187 10.14 -8.37 12.45
N LEU A 188 9.75 -7.09 12.41
CA LEU A 188 10.40 -6.04 11.63
C LEU A 188 11.73 -5.57 12.24
N GLN A 189 12.03 -5.96 13.47
CA GLN A 189 13.18 -5.47 14.26
C GLN A 189 13.16 -3.95 14.38
N LEU A 190 11.97 -3.35 14.46
CA LEU A 190 11.78 -1.91 14.35
C LEU A 190 10.59 -1.49 15.20
N ASN A 191 10.77 -0.51 16.09
CA ASN A 191 9.65 0.08 16.82
C ASN A 191 8.90 1.08 15.92
N LEU A 192 8.02 0.55 15.06
CA LEU A 192 7.34 1.32 14.01
C LEU A 192 5.89 1.66 14.38
N LEU A 193 5.13 0.65 14.79
CA LEU A 193 3.72 0.79 15.15
C LEU A 193 3.58 1.18 16.62
N GLN A 194 2.65 2.10 16.92
CA GLN A 194 2.34 2.44 18.31
C GLN A 194 1.69 1.27 19.05
N GLU A 195 2.12 1.05 20.30
CA GLU A 195 1.55 0.10 21.24
C GLU A 195 0.47 0.80 22.10
N ASP A 196 -0.57 1.33 21.47
CA ASP A 196 -1.66 1.98 22.21
C ASP A 196 -2.58 0.94 22.88
N ILE A 197 -2.82 1.14 24.17
CA ILE A 197 -3.77 0.33 24.98
C ILE A 197 -5.20 0.89 24.82
N LEU A 198 -5.34 2.16 24.46
CA LEU A 198 -6.63 2.85 24.33
C LEU A 198 -7.26 2.61 22.95
N VAL A 199 -8.56 2.35 22.94
CA VAL A 199 -9.34 2.15 21.70
C VAL A 199 -9.43 3.45 20.92
N LYS A 200 -8.82 3.50 19.73
CA LYS A 200 -8.93 4.59 18.74
C LYS A 200 -9.73 4.14 17.52
N THR A 201 -9.99 5.06 16.60
CA THR A 201 -10.60 4.78 15.28
C THR A 201 -9.86 3.64 14.55
N ALA A 202 -10.60 2.76 13.84
CA ALA A 202 -10.01 1.64 13.12
C ALA A 202 -9.12 2.17 11.99
N LYS A 203 -7.82 1.93 12.14
CA LYS A 203 -6.82 2.19 11.11
C LYS A 203 -6.18 0.86 10.73
N ILE A 204 -6.17 0.61 9.45
CA ILE A 204 -5.47 -0.49 8.82
C ILE A 204 -4.12 0.06 8.41
N THR A 205 -3.04 -0.57 8.86
CA THR A 205 -1.69 -0.23 8.41
C THR A 205 -1.10 -1.39 7.64
N THR A 206 -0.72 -1.18 6.38
CA THR A 206 0.05 -2.16 5.62
C THR A 206 1.52 -1.77 5.62
N ILE A 207 2.42 -2.76 5.71
CA ILE A 207 3.85 -2.54 5.77
C ILE A 207 4.52 -3.50 4.79
N THR A 208 5.21 -2.94 3.80
CA THR A 208 5.86 -3.69 2.72
C THR A 208 7.29 -3.19 2.48
N HIS A 209 8.03 -3.87 1.61
CA HIS A 209 9.41 -3.51 1.28
C HIS A 209 9.47 -2.40 0.23
N ASN A 210 10.29 -1.38 0.50
CA ASN A 210 10.85 -0.44 -0.48
C ASN A 210 12.20 0.07 0.05
N GLU A 211 13.07 0.58 -0.80
CA GLU A 211 14.35 1.18 -0.38
C GLU A 211 14.14 2.50 0.37
N ASP A 212 13.10 3.24 0.00
CA ASP A 212 12.68 4.48 0.64
C ASP A 212 11.51 4.26 1.60
N TYR A 213 11.30 5.22 2.52
CA TYR A 213 10.15 5.23 3.41
C TYR A 213 8.99 6.02 2.77
N TRP A 214 8.03 5.29 2.22
CA TRP A 214 6.79 5.88 1.69
C TRP A 214 5.63 5.66 2.65
N LEU A 215 4.77 6.68 2.74
CA LEU A 215 3.50 6.64 3.45
C LEU A 215 2.41 7.09 2.50
N LYS A 216 1.39 6.25 2.30
CA LYS A 216 0.17 6.58 1.61
C LYS A 216 -0.99 6.53 2.60
N LYS A 217 -1.77 7.59 2.63
CA LYS A 217 -3.02 7.68 3.41
C LYS A 217 -4.18 7.69 2.45
N GLU A 218 -5.20 6.88 2.70
CA GLU A 218 -6.33 6.72 1.80
C GLU A 218 -7.68 6.88 2.51
N ASN A 219 -8.53 7.69 1.89
CA ASN A 219 -9.93 7.91 2.21
C ASN A 219 -10.77 7.56 0.96
N PRO A 220 -12.09 7.32 1.07
CA PRO A 220 -12.93 6.87 -0.06
C PRO A 220 -12.85 7.75 -1.32
N THR A 221 -12.49 9.02 -1.19
CA THR A 221 -12.45 10.00 -2.28
C THR A 221 -11.05 10.53 -2.59
N MET A 222 -10.05 10.30 -1.73
CA MET A 222 -8.73 10.90 -1.86
C MET A 222 -7.63 10.04 -1.26
N PHE A 223 -6.42 10.13 -1.80
CA PHE A 223 -5.21 9.59 -1.14
C PHE A 223 -4.07 10.62 -1.15
N THR A 224 -3.23 10.61 -0.12
CA THR A 224 -1.98 11.39 -0.07
C THR A 224 -0.79 10.45 -0.05
N ILE A 225 0.34 10.87 -0.61
CA ILE A 225 1.60 10.13 -0.57
C ILE A 225 2.70 11.05 -0.08
N GLU A 226 3.49 10.55 0.86
CA GLU A 226 4.59 11.22 1.53
C GLU A 226 5.82 10.31 1.44
N ARG A 227 6.99 10.87 1.10
CA ARG A 227 8.28 10.16 1.09
C ARG A 227 9.19 10.73 2.16
N TYR A 228 9.93 9.87 2.83
CA TYR A 228 10.91 10.22 3.84
C TYR A 228 12.25 9.56 3.51
N LYS A 229 13.32 10.34 3.67
CA LYS A 229 14.70 9.83 3.59
C LYS A 229 15.22 9.32 4.93
N ASN A 230 14.61 9.77 6.02
CA ASN A 230 15.05 9.49 7.38
C ASN A 230 13.95 8.71 8.13
N GLU A 231 14.36 7.64 8.80
CA GLU A 231 13.49 6.74 9.54
C GLU A 231 12.78 7.41 10.72
N LEU A 232 13.46 8.29 11.45
CA LEU A 232 12.92 8.98 12.62
C LEU A 232 11.72 9.86 12.23
N ASN A 233 11.88 10.70 11.19
CA ASN A 233 10.79 11.56 10.70
C ASN A 233 9.60 10.74 10.18
N PHE A 234 9.89 9.60 9.54
CA PHE A 234 8.85 8.68 9.09
C PHE A 234 8.08 8.05 10.25
N LYS A 235 8.80 7.52 11.26
CA LYS A 235 8.21 6.97 12.49
C LYS A 235 7.36 8.02 13.20
N GLU A 236 7.87 9.24 13.36
CA GLU A 236 7.14 10.35 13.99
C GLU A 236 5.86 10.68 13.21
N ARG A 237 5.92 10.74 11.88
CA ARG A 237 4.72 10.95 11.05
C ARG A 237 3.69 9.83 11.24
N LEU A 238 4.12 8.58 11.16
CA LEU A 238 3.23 7.43 11.28
C LEU A 238 2.56 7.39 12.66
N SER A 239 3.35 7.66 13.70
CA SER A 239 2.91 7.84 15.09
C SER A 239 1.85 8.94 15.23
N ASN A 240 2.07 10.11 14.61
CA ASN A 240 1.07 11.19 14.62
C ASN A 240 -0.21 10.79 13.86
N LEU A 241 -0.08 10.04 12.77
CA LEU A 241 -1.23 9.54 12.03
C LEU A 241 -2.00 8.47 12.78
N SER A 242 -1.38 7.68 13.67
CA SER A 242 -2.11 6.73 14.51
C SER A 242 -2.86 7.42 15.66
N THR A 243 -2.36 8.54 16.20
CA THR A 243 -3.03 9.28 17.29
C THR A 243 -4.21 10.14 16.85
N LEU A 244 -4.20 10.68 15.63
CA LEU A 244 -5.24 11.62 15.18
C LEU A 244 -6.59 10.93 14.94
N ASN A 245 -7.65 11.37 15.63
CA ASN A 245 -9.05 10.96 15.37
C ASN A 245 -9.60 11.63 14.10
N GLU A 246 -8.92 11.48 12.97
CA GLU A 246 -9.39 12.02 11.70
C GLU A 246 -10.53 11.15 11.16
N LYS A 247 -11.72 11.75 11.02
CA LYS A 247 -12.84 11.14 10.31
C LYS A 247 -12.42 10.86 8.86
N GLY A 248 -12.45 9.58 8.46
CA GLY A 248 -12.43 9.15 7.06
C GLY A 248 -11.14 8.52 6.52
N SER A 249 -10.06 8.45 7.30
CA SER A 249 -8.81 7.77 6.91
C SER A 249 -8.64 6.44 7.62
N HIS A 250 -9.04 5.36 6.94
CA HIS A 250 -9.01 4.02 7.52
C HIS A 250 -7.86 3.15 7.02
N LEU A 251 -7.12 3.60 5.99
CA LEU A 251 -6.08 2.79 5.38
C LEU A 251 -4.79 3.61 5.20
N ILE A 252 -3.72 3.09 5.77
CA ILE A 252 -2.37 3.62 5.69
C ILE A 252 -1.51 2.54 5.06
N ASP A 253 -1.01 2.77 3.84
CA ASP A 253 0.01 1.91 3.25
C ASP A 253 1.39 2.50 3.52
N THR A 254 2.32 1.68 3.98
CA THR A 254 3.66 2.10 4.32
C THR A 254 4.71 1.18 3.74
N THR A 255 5.89 1.73 3.49
CA THR A 255 7.06 0.97 3.07
C THR A 255 8.24 1.25 3.98
N ILE A 256 9.06 0.23 4.20
CA ILE A 256 10.32 0.35 4.93
C ILE A 256 11.40 -0.46 4.22
N ASN A 257 12.66 -0.07 4.43
CA ASN A 257 13.81 -0.83 3.96
C ASN A 257 14.09 -2.04 4.86
N ASN A 258 13.26 -3.07 4.72
CA ASN A 258 13.43 -4.35 5.40
C ASN A 258 13.35 -5.51 4.40
N LEU A 259 14.45 -6.24 4.24
CA LEU A 259 14.57 -7.35 3.29
C LEU A 259 13.59 -8.49 3.58
N LYS A 260 13.16 -8.67 4.84
CA LYS A 260 12.16 -9.69 5.21
C LYS A 260 10.82 -9.45 4.52
N LEU A 261 10.51 -8.19 4.17
CA LEU A 261 9.28 -7.79 3.50
C LEU A 261 9.31 -7.93 1.97
N LYS A 262 10.42 -8.42 1.37
CA LYS A 262 10.52 -8.56 -0.09
C LYS A 262 9.44 -9.48 -0.67
N GLN A 263 9.01 -10.48 0.11
CA GLN A 263 8.02 -11.48 -0.31
C GLN A 263 6.73 -11.40 0.49
N ILE A 264 6.69 -10.63 1.58
CA ILE A 264 5.53 -10.54 2.47
C ILE A 264 5.16 -9.08 2.72
N THR A 265 3.87 -8.81 2.87
CA THR A 265 3.34 -7.54 3.35
C THR A 265 2.60 -7.83 4.66
N PHE A 266 3.02 -7.19 5.75
CA PHE A 266 2.26 -7.27 6.99
C PHE A 266 1.06 -6.33 6.91
N VAL A 267 -0.07 -6.82 7.39
CA VAL A 267 -1.32 -6.08 7.47
C VAL A 267 -1.73 -6.02 8.93
N ASP A 268 -1.54 -4.85 9.52
CA ASP A 268 -1.99 -4.53 10.88
C ASP A 268 -3.49 -4.24 10.84
N THR A 269 -4.31 -5.17 11.35
CA THR A 269 -5.77 -5.02 11.38
C THR A 269 -6.21 -4.27 12.64
N PRO A 270 -7.33 -3.54 12.66
CA PRO A 270 -7.88 -3.03 13.92
C PRO A 270 -8.03 -4.14 14.97
N GLY A 271 -7.90 -3.78 16.25
CA GLY A 271 -8.18 -4.71 17.34
C GLY A 271 -9.67 -5.10 17.34
N LEU A 272 -9.97 -6.35 17.65
CA LEU A 272 -11.35 -6.81 17.82
C LEU A 272 -11.89 -6.42 19.20
N PHE A 273 -13.22 -6.34 19.32
CA PHE A 273 -13.92 -6.08 20.58
C PHE A 273 -13.56 -4.74 21.24
N GLY A 274 -13.26 -3.73 20.43
CA GLY A 274 -13.13 -2.36 20.89
C GLY A 274 -14.47 -1.69 21.16
N LYS A 275 -14.41 -0.47 21.71
CA LYS A 275 -15.57 0.38 22.01
C LYS A 275 -16.43 0.73 20.78
N PHE A 276 -15.89 0.65 19.55
CA PHE A 276 -16.62 0.91 18.31
C PHE A 276 -16.85 -0.38 17.53
N PHE A 277 -18.12 -0.68 17.24
CA PHE A 277 -18.56 -1.90 16.53
C PHE A 277 -17.99 -2.01 15.10
N GLU A 278 -17.72 -0.86 14.46
CA GLU A 278 -17.17 -0.75 13.10
C GLU A 278 -15.85 -1.52 12.89
N HIS A 279 -15.09 -1.82 13.96
CA HIS A 279 -13.81 -2.51 13.87
C HIS A 279 -13.92 -3.97 13.41
N ASP A 280 -15.03 -4.64 13.75
CA ASP A 280 -15.24 -6.05 13.41
C ASP A 280 -15.54 -6.23 11.92
N GLU A 281 -16.41 -5.38 11.37
CA GLU A 281 -16.74 -5.37 9.93
C GLU A 281 -15.52 -5.03 9.07
N ILE A 282 -14.72 -4.05 9.52
CA ILE A 282 -13.47 -3.69 8.86
C ILE A 282 -12.52 -4.89 8.87
N THR A 283 -12.29 -5.54 10.02
CA THR A 283 -11.40 -6.69 10.10
C THR A 283 -11.88 -7.85 9.23
N GLU A 284 -13.19 -8.13 9.22
CA GLU A 284 -13.76 -9.16 8.36
C GLU A 284 -13.58 -8.84 6.87
N SER A 285 -13.79 -7.59 6.47
CA SER A 285 -13.56 -7.15 5.07
C SER A 285 -12.11 -7.37 4.63
N MET A 286 -11.16 -7.28 5.57
CA MET A 286 -9.74 -7.48 5.30
C MET A 286 -9.38 -8.95 5.13
N ILE A 287 -9.98 -9.85 5.92
CA ILE A 287 -9.69 -11.29 5.89
C ILE A 287 -9.77 -11.84 4.46
N LYS A 288 -10.74 -11.38 3.66
CA LYS A 288 -10.92 -11.75 2.25
C LYS A 288 -9.64 -11.55 1.42
N ASN A 289 -8.92 -10.47 1.69
CA ASN A 289 -7.74 -10.02 0.94
C ASN A 289 -6.41 -10.42 1.58
N LEU A 290 -6.44 -11.27 2.62
CA LEU A 290 -5.24 -11.87 3.20
C LEU A 290 -4.91 -13.18 2.51
N ASP A 291 -3.62 -13.43 2.34
CA ASP A 291 -3.10 -14.71 1.86
C ASP A 291 -2.82 -15.66 3.04
N TYR A 292 -2.52 -15.10 4.21
CA TYR A 292 -2.21 -15.85 5.43
C TYR A 292 -2.64 -15.08 6.68
N ILE A 293 -3.04 -15.79 7.74
CA ILE A 293 -3.49 -15.19 9.00
C ILE A 293 -2.63 -15.65 10.17
N ILE A 294 -2.25 -14.71 11.02
CA ILE A 294 -1.69 -14.96 12.36
C ILE A 294 -2.75 -14.57 13.38
N TYR A 295 -3.33 -15.57 14.06
CA TYR A 295 -4.22 -15.33 15.19
C TYR A 295 -3.40 -15.19 16.47
N LEU A 296 -3.45 -14.01 17.10
CA LEU A 296 -2.73 -13.77 18.34
C LEU A 296 -3.60 -14.17 19.54
N LEU A 297 -3.05 -15.00 20.41
CA LEU A 297 -3.66 -15.44 21.66
C LEU A 297 -2.91 -14.78 22.84
N ASN A 298 -3.62 -14.55 23.94
CA ASN A 298 -3.06 -14.07 25.20
C ASN A 298 -3.23 -15.17 26.25
N PRO A 299 -2.17 -15.61 26.95
CA PRO A 299 -2.24 -16.70 27.93
C PRO A 299 -3.22 -16.43 29.06
N THR A 300 -3.44 -15.18 29.45
CA THR A 300 -4.38 -14.85 30.54
C THR A 300 -5.84 -14.80 30.08
N GLN A 301 -6.09 -14.90 28.78
CA GLN A 301 -7.41 -14.78 28.17
C GLN A 301 -7.64 -15.91 27.14
N LEU A 302 -6.90 -17.00 27.25
CA LEU A 302 -7.17 -18.21 26.51
C LEU A 302 -8.59 -18.68 26.86
N GLY A 303 -9.34 -19.17 25.87
CA GLY A 303 -10.74 -19.53 26.07
C GLY A 303 -11.73 -18.36 26.10
N PHE A 304 -11.31 -17.13 25.77
CA PHE A 304 -12.25 -16.01 25.56
C PHE A 304 -13.20 -16.31 24.38
N GLU A 305 -14.37 -16.85 24.72
CA GLU A 305 -15.32 -17.46 23.78
C GLU A 305 -15.74 -16.54 22.62
N PRO A 306 -16.00 -15.23 22.80
CA PRO A 306 -16.32 -14.35 21.69
C PRO A 306 -15.24 -14.33 20.60
N TYR A 307 -13.96 -14.36 20.98
CA TYR A 307 -12.86 -14.39 20.02
C TYR A 307 -12.67 -15.78 19.40
N THR A 308 -12.70 -16.84 20.22
CA THR A 308 -12.64 -18.23 19.76
C THR A 308 -13.71 -18.51 18.70
N ARG A 309 -14.95 -18.10 18.98
CA ARG A 309 -16.08 -18.24 18.05
C ARG A 309 -15.84 -17.51 16.74
N LYS A 310 -15.39 -16.25 16.77
CA LYS A 310 -15.06 -15.48 15.54
C LYS A 310 -13.97 -16.15 14.70
N ILE A 311 -12.93 -16.68 15.34
CA ILE A 311 -11.87 -17.40 14.62
C ILE A 311 -12.48 -18.58 13.86
N VAL A 312 -13.31 -19.39 14.54
CA VAL A 312 -13.97 -20.56 13.92
C VAL A 312 -14.89 -20.13 12.79
N GLU A 313 -15.75 -19.12 13.00
CA GLU A 313 -16.67 -18.59 11.99
C GLU A 313 -15.93 -18.09 10.74
N TRP A 314 -14.87 -17.29 10.92
CA TRP A 314 -14.09 -16.78 9.80
C TRP A 314 -13.32 -17.89 9.08
N GLN A 315 -12.80 -18.88 9.80
CA GLN A 315 -12.09 -19.99 9.17
C GLN A 315 -13.03 -20.94 8.41
N GLN A 316 -14.24 -21.15 8.90
CA GLN A 316 -15.28 -21.85 8.15
C GLN A 316 -15.68 -21.09 6.87
N LYS A 317 -15.78 -19.75 6.96
CA LYS A 317 -16.23 -18.88 5.87
C LYS A 317 -15.17 -18.63 4.80
N TYR A 318 -13.93 -18.38 5.19
CA TYR A 318 -12.87 -17.89 4.29
C TYR A 318 -11.74 -18.89 4.05
N GLN A 319 -11.59 -19.90 4.91
CA GLN A 319 -10.63 -21.00 4.77
C GLN A 319 -9.20 -20.51 4.48
N LYS A 320 -8.80 -19.39 5.11
CA LYS A 320 -7.48 -18.82 4.92
C LYS A 320 -6.46 -19.67 5.70
N PRO A 321 -5.28 -19.97 5.12
CA PRO A 321 -4.25 -20.66 5.87
C PRO A 321 -3.81 -19.79 7.06
N CYS A 322 -3.65 -20.40 8.24
CA CYS A 322 -3.37 -19.65 9.45
C CYS A 322 -2.43 -20.38 10.41
N ILE A 323 -1.85 -19.61 11.32
CA ILE A 323 -1.19 -20.09 12.54
C ILE A 323 -1.72 -19.37 13.77
N PHE A 324 -1.43 -19.93 14.93
CA PHE A 324 -1.66 -19.30 16.22
C PHE A 324 -0.32 -18.84 16.81
N VAL A 325 -0.34 -17.68 17.46
CA VAL A 325 0.79 -17.18 18.25
C VAL A 325 0.28 -16.87 19.65
N MET A 326 0.72 -17.66 20.63
CA MET A 326 0.52 -17.35 22.05
C MET A 326 1.54 -16.30 22.45
N ASN A 327 1.12 -15.04 22.53
CA ASN A 327 2.00 -13.93 22.87
C ASN A 327 2.11 -13.72 24.39
N LYS A 328 2.98 -12.81 24.84
CA LYS A 328 3.19 -12.46 26.27
C LYS A 328 3.65 -13.65 27.13
N MET A 329 4.40 -14.57 26.54
CA MET A 329 4.91 -15.74 27.27
C MET A 329 5.92 -15.40 28.36
N ASP A 330 6.43 -14.17 28.41
CA ASP A 330 7.17 -13.62 29.53
C ASP A 330 6.38 -13.64 30.86
N LEU A 331 5.05 -13.61 30.78
CA LEU A 331 4.16 -13.72 31.94
C LEU A 331 3.99 -15.16 32.45
N VAL A 332 4.40 -16.16 31.66
CA VAL A 332 4.21 -17.60 31.96
C VAL A 332 5.55 -18.24 32.31
N LYS A 333 5.84 -18.21 33.62
CA LYS A 333 7.15 -18.61 34.16
C LYS A 333 7.30 -20.12 34.33
N SER A 334 6.28 -20.82 34.81
CA SER A 334 6.38 -22.24 35.14
C SER A 334 6.15 -23.14 33.91
N LYS A 335 6.84 -24.28 33.85
CA LYS A 335 6.61 -25.30 32.81
C LYS A 335 5.20 -25.89 32.89
N GLU A 336 4.70 -26.09 34.11
CA GLU A 336 3.35 -26.63 34.35
C GLU A 336 2.25 -25.73 33.75
N ASP A 337 2.37 -24.40 33.90
CA ASP A 337 1.39 -23.47 33.34
C ASP A 337 1.45 -23.45 31.80
N ARG A 338 2.65 -23.60 31.22
CA ARG A 338 2.79 -23.75 29.76
C ARG A 338 2.09 -25.01 29.25
N ASP A 339 2.24 -26.12 29.97
CA ASP A 339 1.58 -27.39 29.62
C ASP A 339 0.06 -27.28 29.75
N LYS A 340 -0.45 -26.57 30.78
CA LYS A 340 -1.88 -26.27 30.93
C LYS A 340 -2.41 -25.43 29.76
N LEU A 341 -1.72 -24.36 29.39
CA LEU A 341 -2.10 -23.51 28.25
C LEU A 341 -2.12 -24.29 26.92
N HIS A 342 -1.15 -25.18 26.71
CA HIS A 342 -1.13 -26.04 25.51
C HIS A 342 -2.33 -27.00 25.47
N LYS A 343 -2.66 -27.64 26.60
CA LYS A 343 -3.85 -28.50 26.72
C LYS A 343 -5.14 -27.71 26.46
N GLU A 344 -5.26 -26.51 27.00
CA GLU A 344 -6.42 -25.66 26.81
C GLU A 344 -6.57 -25.20 25.35
N PHE A 345 -5.48 -24.80 24.69
CA PHE A 345 -5.48 -24.50 23.25
C PHE A 345 -5.98 -25.70 22.42
N ASN A 346 -5.51 -26.90 22.75
CA ASN A 346 -5.92 -28.13 22.06
C ASN A 346 -7.42 -28.42 22.20
N ASN A 347 -7.99 -28.12 23.36
CA ASN A 347 -9.42 -28.32 23.62
C ASN A 347 -10.32 -27.22 23.01
N THR A 348 -9.82 -26.00 22.87
CA THR A 348 -10.62 -24.84 22.45
C THR A 348 -10.56 -24.56 20.95
N LEU A 349 -9.36 -24.58 20.36
CA LEU A 349 -9.11 -24.10 18.99
C LEU A 349 -8.50 -25.16 18.08
N SER A 350 -7.50 -25.91 18.54
CA SER A 350 -6.69 -26.76 17.66
C SER A 350 -7.52 -27.77 16.86
N ARG A 351 -8.52 -28.39 17.50
CA ARG A 351 -9.41 -29.37 16.84
C ARG A 351 -10.49 -28.73 15.97
N LYS A 352 -10.77 -27.44 16.13
CA LYS A 352 -11.87 -26.73 15.43
C LYS A 352 -11.40 -26.01 14.17
N VAL A 353 -10.10 -25.75 14.06
CA VAL A 353 -9.52 -24.92 12.99
C VAL A 353 -8.29 -25.61 12.43
N HIS A 354 -8.27 -25.86 11.12
CA HIS A 354 -7.05 -26.31 10.44
C HIS A 354 -5.98 -25.21 10.47
N HIS A 355 -4.80 -25.51 10.99
CA HIS A 355 -3.74 -24.53 11.22
C HIS A 355 -2.33 -25.10 11.03
N GLY A 356 -1.36 -24.24 10.72
CA GLY A 356 0.06 -24.60 10.58
C GLY A 356 0.80 -24.84 11.91
N GLY A 357 0.18 -24.52 13.04
CA GLY A 357 0.74 -24.75 14.38
C GLY A 357 0.46 -23.60 15.36
N ILE A 358 0.99 -23.74 16.57
CA ILE A 358 1.00 -22.70 17.61
C ILE A 358 2.45 -22.37 17.99
N PHE A 359 2.76 -21.07 18.06
CA PHE A 359 4.07 -20.56 18.48
C PHE A 359 3.94 -19.81 19.81
N TYR A 360 4.84 -20.09 20.74
CA TYR A 360 4.90 -19.43 22.04
C TYR A 360 5.93 -18.30 21.99
N VAL A 361 5.46 -17.06 22.09
CA VAL A 361 6.28 -15.88 21.83
C VAL A 361 6.14 -14.86 22.96
N SER A 362 7.24 -14.20 23.30
CA SER A 362 7.20 -12.87 23.93
C SER A 362 7.69 -11.83 22.93
N ALA A 363 6.75 -11.18 22.25
CA ALA A 363 7.09 -10.12 21.30
C ALA A 363 7.82 -8.95 21.99
N TYR A 364 7.53 -8.75 23.28
CA TYR A 364 8.14 -7.71 24.10
C TYR A 364 9.63 -7.96 24.32
N LEU A 365 10.01 -9.14 24.83
CA LEU A 365 11.41 -9.49 25.05
C LEU A 365 12.19 -9.49 23.73
N ALA A 366 11.58 -10.04 22.67
CA ALA A 366 12.13 -10.03 21.31
C ALA A 366 12.45 -8.61 20.82
N LEU A 367 11.48 -7.69 20.93
CA LEU A 367 11.64 -6.31 20.49
C LEU A 367 12.74 -5.60 21.29
N LYS A 368 12.77 -5.77 22.61
CA LYS A 368 13.78 -5.16 23.49
C LYS A 368 15.19 -5.62 23.14
N ALA A 369 15.40 -6.93 22.98
CA ALA A 369 16.69 -7.47 22.54
C ALA A 369 17.12 -6.87 21.19
N ARG A 370 16.20 -6.80 20.22
CA ARG A 370 16.46 -6.26 18.87
C ARG A 370 16.76 -4.78 18.85
N LEU A 371 16.07 -3.98 19.68
CA LEU A 371 16.35 -2.55 19.81
C LEU A 371 17.73 -2.29 20.42
N TYR A 372 18.13 -3.09 21.42
CA TYR A 372 19.48 -3.02 21.97
C TYR A 372 20.53 -3.35 20.90
N LYS A 373 20.36 -4.44 20.16
CA LYS A 373 21.27 -4.85 19.07
C LYS A 373 21.40 -3.81 17.96
N LYS A 374 20.39 -2.94 17.80
CA LYS A 374 20.41 -1.82 16.86
C LYS A 374 20.96 -0.51 17.45
N GLY A 375 21.30 -0.47 18.73
CA GLY A 375 21.75 0.74 19.43
C GLY A 375 20.64 1.76 19.70
N GLU A 376 19.36 1.36 19.58
CA GLU A 376 18.20 2.24 19.85
C GLU A 376 17.90 2.38 21.35
N ILE A 377 18.35 1.41 22.15
CA ILE A 377 18.29 1.45 23.61
C ILE A 377 19.63 0.95 24.18
N ASP A 378 19.98 1.43 25.37
CA ASP A 378 21.19 1.01 26.08
C ASP A 378 20.92 -0.17 27.03
N LEU A 379 22.00 -0.74 27.57
CA LEU A 379 21.91 -1.86 28.53
C LEU A 379 21.19 -1.42 29.81
N LEU A 380 21.30 -0.15 30.20
CA LEU A 380 20.66 0.38 31.40
C LEU A 380 19.13 0.37 31.27
N ALA A 381 18.60 0.68 30.08
CA ALA A 381 17.18 0.59 29.78
C ALA A 381 16.67 -0.84 29.95
N LEU A 382 17.42 -1.84 29.46
CA LEU A 382 17.08 -3.25 29.68
C LEU A 382 17.11 -3.63 31.17
N LYS A 383 18.12 -3.19 31.91
CA LYS A 383 18.26 -3.49 33.35
C LYS A 383 17.16 -2.89 34.21
N LYS A 384 16.62 -1.73 33.83
CA LYS A 384 15.56 -1.03 34.57
C LYS A 384 14.17 -1.59 34.31
N ASP A 385 14.04 -2.39 33.27
CA ASP A 385 12.77 -2.94 32.83
C ASP A 385 12.40 -4.19 33.64
N PRO A 386 11.31 -4.18 34.43
CA PRO A 386 10.99 -5.27 35.35
C PRO A 386 10.55 -6.56 34.64
N LEU A 387 10.24 -6.49 33.34
CA LEU A 387 9.86 -7.64 32.54
C LEU A 387 11.07 -8.33 31.89
N ILE A 388 12.25 -7.69 31.91
CA ILE A 388 13.46 -8.28 31.32
C ILE A 388 14.06 -9.31 32.28
N TYR A 389 14.08 -10.55 31.83
CA TYR A 389 14.80 -11.65 32.48
C TYR A 389 15.24 -12.68 31.46
N VAL A 390 16.28 -13.44 31.80
CA VAL A 390 16.62 -14.70 31.16
C VAL A 390 16.76 -15.79 32.22
N THR A 391 16.66 -17.04 31.79
CA THR A 391 16.83 -18.21 32.65
C THR A 391 18.10 -18.95 32.24
N ASP A 392 18.99 -19.16 33.19
CA ASP A 392 20.17 -20.03 33.05
C ASP A 392 20.06 -21.20 34.03
N GLY A 393 19.61 -22.35 33.53
CA GLY A 393 19.16 -23.46 34.37
C GLY A 393 17.98 -23.05 35.27
N GLU A 394 18.18 -23.12 36.58
CA GLU A 394 17.18 -22.70 37.58
C GLU A 394 17.32 -21.22 37.98
N TRP A 395 18.38 -20.55 37.56
CA TRP A 395 18.66 -19.17 37.95
C TRP A 395 17.96 -18.18 37.03
N VAL A 396 17.29 -17.19 37.64
CA VAL A 396 16.70 -16.06 36.92
C VAL A 396 17.67 -14.88 36.96
N ILE A 397 18.10 -14.43 35.79
CA ILE A 397 19.00 -13.28 35.65
C ILE A 397 18.19 -12.08 35.18
N SER A 398 18.17 -11.01 35.99
CA SER A 398 17.47 -9.76 35.69
C SER A 398 18.15 -8.59 36.39
N GLY A 399 17.67 -7.36 36.14
CA GLY A 399 18.11 -6.17 36.87
C GLY A 399 19.62 -5.93 36.78
N ARG A 400 20.28 -5.70 37.92
CA ARG A 400 21.72 -5.42 37.97
C ARG A 400 22.59 -6.55 37.42
N SER A 401 22.13 -7.80 37.53
CA SER A 401 22.84 -9.00 37.08
C SER A 401 22.72 -9.25 35.57
N PHE A 402 21.77 -8.59 34.89
CA PHE A 402 21.65 -8.68 33.44
C PHE A 402 22.88 -8.04 32.76
N LYS A 403 23.37 -8.62 31.67
CA LYS A 403 24.62 -8.21 31.01
C LYS A 403 24.41 -8.33 29.50
N GLU A 404 25.34 -7.75 28.73
CA GLU A 404 25.30 -7.77 27.27
C GLU A 404 25.26 -9.20 26.69
N GLU A 405 26.02 -10.13 27.27
CA GLU A 405 26.02 -11.55 26.89
C GLU A 405 24.65 -12.25 27.00
N HIS A 406 23.74 -11.71 27.81
CA HIS A 406 22.40 -12.26 27.98
C HIS A 406 21.39 -11.78 26.93
N VAL A 407 21.74 -10.81 26.08
CA VAL A 407 20.81 -10.24 25.10
C VAL A 407 20.46 -11.24 23.99
N ASP A 408 21.40 -12.08 23.59
CA ASP A 408 21.12 -13.16 22.63
C ASP A 408 20.17 -14.19 23.22
N ILE A 409 20.43 -14.62 24.46
CA ILE A 409 19.56 -15.54 25.20
C ILE A 409 18.15 -14.96 25.35
N LEU A 410 18.02 -13.66 25.62
CA LEU A 410 16.74 -12.96 25.72
C LEU A 410 15.93 -13.04 24.42
N GLU A 411 16.57 -12.84 23.27
CA GLU A 411 15.91 -12.99 21.96
C GLU A 411 15.54 -14.45 21.68
N GLU A 412 16.43 -15.40 21.97
CA GLU A 412 16.20 -16.83 21.75
C GLU A 412 15.05 -17.35 22.62
N SER A 413 15.06 -17.03 23.92
CA SER A 413 14.03 -17.43 24.88
C SER A 413 12.68 -16.79 24.61
N SER A 414 12.64 -15.69 23.83
CA SER A 414 11.40 -15.06 23.42
C SER A 414 10.59 -15.89 22.42
N GLY A 415 11.17 -16.92 21.79
CA GLY A 415 10.51 -17.77 20.80
C GLY A 415 10.29 -17.13 19.42
N ILE A 416 10.65 -15.86 19.23
CA ILE A 416 10.40 -15.13 17.97
C ILE A 416 11.11 -15.75 16.76
N LEU A 417 12.31 -16.32 16.96
CA LEU A 417 13.11 -16.91 15.89
C LEU A 417 12.44 -18.15 15.26
N GLN A 418 11.69 -18.91 16.06
CA GLN A 418 10.94 -20.08 15.58
C GLN A 418 9.78 -19.63 14.67
N LEU A 419 9.06 -18.58 15.08
CA LEU A 419 8.01 -17.97 14.27
C LEU A 419 8.58 -17.41 12.96
N GLU A 420 9.72 -16.72 12.99
CA GLU A 420 10.36 -16.20 11.78
C GLU A 420 10.80 -17.30 10.82
N LYS A 421 11.36 -18.39 11.35
CA LYS A 421 11.75 -19.55 10.53
C LYS A 421 10.53 -20.12 9.81
N PHE A 422 9.40 -20.23 10.50
CA PHE A 422 8.15 -20.67 9.89
C PHE A 422 7.66 -19.68 8.82
N LEU A 423 7.61 -18.38 9.12
CA LEU A 423 7.13 -17.36 8.18
C LEU A 423 7.99 -17.24 6.91
N LYS A 424 9.26 -17.68 6.94
CA LYS A 424 10.11 -17.80 5.73
C LYS A 424 9.74 -18.98 4.83
N SER A 425 9.08 -20.00 5.38
CA SER A 425 8.63 -21.19 4.63
C SER A 425 7.22 -21.04 4.05
N VAL A 426 6.45 -20.08 4.60
CA VAL A 426 5.15 -19.65 4.08
C VAL A 426 5.36 -18.77 2.87
#